data_AF-A0A914LSY5-F1
#
_entry.id   AF-A0A914LSY5-F1
#
_cell.length_a   1.000
_cell.length_b   1.000
_cell.length_c   1.000
_cell.angle_alpha   90.00
_cell.angle_beta   90.00
_cell.angle_gamma   90.00
#
_symmetry.space_group_name_H-M   'P 1'
#
loop_
_entity.id
_entity.type
_entity.pdbx_description
1 polymer ?
#
loop_
_entity_poly.entity_id
_entity_poly.type
_entity_poly.pdbx_seq_one_letter_code
_entity_poly.pdbx_strand_id
1 'polypeptide(L)'
;MNLLRLNPRTEKQLNWLRELYSSDTNSAPPFFNLDFWQPPSNIGALVDLTVSPIDAPAFFGELRHRELDYLVIADNLEEFRINYF
;
A
#
# COMPACT_ATOMS: atom_id res chain seq x y z
N MET A 1 -1.92 9.46 7.73
CA MET A 1 -2.09 8.14 7.09
C MET A 1 -2.52 8.41 5.66
N ASN A 2 -1.90 7.77 4.68
CA ASN A 2 -2.21 8.02 3.27
C ASN A 2 -2.90 6.80 2.69
N LEU A 3 -4.08 7.00 2.10
CA LEU A 3 -4.80 5.95 1.39
C LEU A 3 -4.29 5.90 -0.04
N LEU A 4 -3.77 4.73 -0.42
CA LEU A 4 -3.19 4.47 -1.73
C LEU A 4 -4.02 3.44 -2.47
N ARG A 5 -4.11 3.61 -3.78
CA ARG A 5 -4.59 2.61 -4.72
C ARG A 5 -3.49 2.23 -5.67
N LEU A 6 -3.18 0.94 -5.71
CA LEU A 6 -2.15 0.32 -6.54
C LEU A 6 -2.82 -0.56 -7.60
N ASN A 7 -2.11 -0.81 -8.70
CA ASN A 7 -2.51 -1.78 -9.71
C ASN A 7 -1.29 -2.61 -10.16
N PRO A 8 -1.11 -3.85 -9.65
CA PRO A 8 -0.05 -4.74 -10.12
C PRO A 8 -0.32 -5.18 -11.56
N ARG A 9 0.60 -4.87 -12.47
CA ARG A 9 0.52 -5.23 -13.89
C ARG A 9 1.41 -6.41 -14.27
N THR A 10 2.23 -6.87 -13.33
CA THR A 10 3.13 -8.01 -13.53
C THR A 10 3.04 -9.00 -12.38
N GLU A 11 3.41 -10.25 -12.64
CA GLU A 11 3.46 -11.30 -11.61
C GLU A 11 4.42 -10.95 -10.48
N LYS A 12 5.55 -10.29 -10.79
CA LYS A 12 6.53 -9.81 -9.81
C LYS A 12 5.91 -8.79 -8.84
N GLN A 13 5.13 -7.84 -9.35
CA GLN A 13 4.45 -6.84 -8.53
C GLN A 13 3.36 -7.47 -7.67
N LEU A 14 2.56 -8.37 -8.26
CA LEU A 14 1.50 -9.07 -7.53
C LEU A 14 2.07 -9.91 -6.38
N ASN A 15 3.14 -10.66 -6.63
CA ASN A 15 3.75 -11.49 -5.60
C ASN A 15 4.37 -10.67 -4.48
N TRP A 16 5.02 -9.55 -4.79
CA TRP A 16 5.50 -8.63 -3.76
C TRP A 16 4.37 -8.06 -2.89
N LEU A 17 3.23 -7.68 -3.48
CA LEU A 17 2.06 -7.23 -2.70
C LEU A 17 1.47 -8.35 -1.85
N ARG A 18 1.42 -9.59 -2.38
CA ARG A 18 0.98 -10.77 -1.61
C ARG A 18 1.92 -11.06 -0.45
N GLU A 19 3.23 -10.95 -0.66
CA GLU A 19 4.23 -11.09 0.39
C GLU A 19 3.99 -10.05 1.50
N LEU A 20 3.79 -8.77 1.15
CA LEU A 20 3.45 -7.72 2.12
C LEU A 20 2.14 -7.98 2.89
N TYR A 21 1.13 -8.53 2.21
CA TYR A 21 -0.15 -8.86 2.83
C TYR A 21 -0.06 -10.10 3.74
N SER A 22 0.76 -11.07 3.35
CA SER A 22 0.89 -12.37 4.04
C SER A 22 1.95 -12.36 5.14
N SER A 23 2.92 -11.45 5.06
CA SER A 23 3.87 -11.24 6.12
C SER A 23 3.12 -10.66 7.32
N ASP A 24 3.03 -11.43 8.40
CA ASP A 24 2.94 -10.83 9.73
C ASP A 24 3.98 -9.71 9.75
N THR A 25 3.55 -8.49 10.06
CA THR A 25 4.27 -7.20 9.91
C THR A 25 5.61 -7.12 10.68
N ASN A 26 6.12 -8.24 11.18
CA ASN A 26 7.28 -8.43 12.04
C ASN A 26 8.32 -9.46 11.51
N SER A 27 8.15 -10.08 10.33
CA SER A 27 9.06 -11.17 9.88
C SER A 27 10.20 -10.84 8.90
N ALA A 28 10.15 -9.78 8.06
CA ALA A 28 11.31 -9.34 7.26
C ALA A 28 11.28 -7.84 6.87
N PRO A 29 12.43 -7.12 6.86
CA PRO A 29 12.51 -5.71 6.46
C PRO A 29 12.38 -5.48 4.94
N PRO A 30 11.95 -4.28 4.50
CA PRO A 30 11.47 -3.19 5.34
C PRO A 30 10.08 -3.47 5.92
N PHE A 31 9.93 -3.27 7.23
CA PHE A 31 8.65 -3.33 7.91
C PHE A 31 7.90 -2.05 7.59
N PHE A 32 6.79 -2.17 6.87
CA PHE A 32 5.88 -1.06 6.65
C PHE A 32 4.63 -1.30 7.49
N ASN A 33 4.19 -0.29 8.22
CA ASN A 33 2.89 -0.31 8.84
C ASN A 33 1.83 -0.04 7.77
N LEU A 34 1.29 -1.13 7.21
CA LEU A 34 0.28 -1.14 6.16
C LEU A 34 -1.02 -1.74 6.67
N ASP A 35 -2.14 -1.15 6.29
CA ASP A 35 -3.47 -1.73 6.48
C ASP A 35 -4.16 -1.88 5.12
N PHE A 36 -4.44 -3.12 4.71
CA PHE A 36 -5.00 -3.44 3.40
C PHE A 36 -6.53 -3.39 3.44
N TRP A 37 -7.11 -2.44 2.70
CA TRP A 37 -8.56 -2.28 2.55
C TRP A 37 -9.10 -3.15 1.43
N GLN A 38 -8.30 -3.30 0.37
CA GLN A 38 -8.55 -4.23 -0.72
C GLN A 38 -7.28 -5.04 -0.98
N PRO A 39 -7.19 -6.29 -0.47
CA PRO A 39 -6.02 -7.14 -0.63
C PRO A 39 -5.69 -7.49 -2.09
N PRO A 40 -4.42 -7.84 -2.39
CA PRO A 40 -4.03 -8.33 -3.71
C PRO A 40 -4.74 -9.63 -4.07
N SER A 41 -5.29 -9.70 -5.28
CA SER A 41 -6.01 -10.87 -5.79
C SER A 41 -5.35 -11.42 -7.06
N ASN A 42 -5.42 -10.69 -8.17
CA ASN A 42 -4.81 -11.06 -9.46
C ASN A 42 -4.20 -9.84 -10.17
N ILE A 43 -3.41 -10.08 -11.23
CA ILE A 43 -2.87 -9.02 -12.07
C ILE A 43 -4.02 -8.16 -12.62
N GLY A 44 -3.84 -6.84 -12.61
CA GLY A 44 -4.81 -5.86 -13.07
C GLY A 44 -5.90 -5.49 -12.04
N ALA A 45 -6.06 -6.29 -10.97
CA ALA A 45 -6.99 -5.97 -9.89
C ALA A 45 -6.43 -4.84 -9.02
N LEU A 46 -7.32 -3.95 -8.57
CA LEU A 46 -6.94 -2.85 -7.69
C LEU A 46 -6.56 -3.38 -6.30
N VAL A 47 -5.60 -2.71 -5.67
CA VAL A 47 -5.17 -2.97 -4.31
C VAL A 47 -5.19 -1.65 -3.56
N ASP A 48 -5.99 -1.58 -2.50
CA ASP A 48 -6.12 -0.38 -1.68
C ASP A 48 -5.50 -0.65 -0.31
N LEU A 49 -4.65 0.27 0.16
CA LEU A 49 -4.02 0.17 1.46
C LEU A 49 -3.74 1.54 2.05
N THR A 50 -3.61 1.59 3.37
CA THR A 50 -3.08 2.77 4.06
C THR A 50 -1.64 2.54 4.45
N VAL A 51 -0.85 3.60 4.42
CA VAL A 51 0.53 3.61 4.90
C VAL A 51 0.70 4.69 5.98
N SER A 52 1.46 4.34 7.02
CA SER A 52 1.81 5.29 8.07
C SER A 52 2.62 6.47 7.53
N PRO A 53 2.48 7.69 8.08
CA PRO A 53 3.29 8.84 7.65
C PRO A 53 4.80 8.62 7.81
N ILE A 54 5.20 7.82 8.80
CA ILE A 54 6.61 7.49 9.07
C ILE A 54 7.19 6.64 7.93
N ASP A 55 6.40 5.69 7.44
CA ASP A 55 6.81 4.72 6.42
C ASP A 55 6.58 5.21 4.99
N ALA A 56 5.66 6.16 4.79
CA ALA A 56 5.25 6.66 3.48
C ALA A 56 6.43 7.04 2.55
N PRO A 57 7.46 7.80 3.00
CA PRO A 57 8.58 8.15 2.13
C PRO A 57 9.35 6.92 1.62
N ALA A 58 9.61 5.93 2.49
CA ALA A 58 10.32 4.71 2.12
C ALA A 58 9.44 3.81 1.23
N PHE A 59 8.16 3.69 1.56
CA PHE A 59 7.20 2.90 0.78
C PHE A 59 7.06 3.44 -0.65
N PHE A 60 6.94 4.77 -0.82
CA PHE A 60 6.92 5.39 -2.15
C PHE A 60 8.21 5.13 -2.96
N GLY A 61 9.36 5.06 -2.27
CA GLY A 61 10.62 4.62 -2.88
C GLY A 61 10.53 3.19 -3.42
N GLU A 62 10.00 2.25 -2.65
CA GLU A 62 9.84 0.85 -3.06
C GLU A 62 8.84 0.68 -4.22
N LEU A 63 7.73 1.44 -4.21
CA LEU A 63 6.77 1.48 -5.32
C LEU A 63 7.45 1.96 -6.60
N ARG A 64 8.23 3.05 -6.52
CA ARG A 64 8.96 3.60 -7.66
C ARG A 64 10.01 2.62 -8.19
N HIS A 65 10.78 1.98 -7.31
CA HIS A 65 11.79 1.00 -7.70
C HIS A 65 11.20 -0.23 -8.42
N ARG A 66 9.96 -0.59 -8.07
CA ARG A 66 9.21 -1.71 -8.68
C ARG A 66 8.36 -1.31 -9.88
N GLU A 67 8.41 -0.04 -10.28
CA GLU A 67 7.57 0.51 -11.35
C GLU A 67 6.08 0.20 -11.11
N LEU A 68 5.66 0.24 -9.84
CA LEU A 68 4.30 -0.04 -9.43
C LEU A 68 3.53 1.28 -9.32
N ASP A 69 2.64 1.50 -10.29
CA ASP A 69 1.78 2.68 -10.33
C ASP A 69 0.91 2.78 -9.08
N TYR A 70 0.75 4.00 -8.57
CA TYR A 70 -0.15 4.31 -7.47
C TYR A 70 -0.90 5.61 -7.67
N LEU A 71 -2.07 5.69 -7.05
CA LEU A 71 -2.87 6.90 -6.87
C LEU A 71 -3.01 7.16 -5.37
N VAL A 72 -2.76 8.40 -4.94
CA VAL A 72 -3.11 8.84 -3.59
C VAL A 72 -4.60 9.21 -3.61
N ILE A 73 -5.43 8.40 -2.95
CA ILE A 73 -6.87 8.65 -2.83
C ILE A 73 -7.14 9.72 -1.76
N ALA A 74 -6.42 9.65 -0.64
CA ALA A 74 -6.50 10.61 0.44
C ALA A 74 -5.11 10.81 1.05
N ASP A 75 -4.69 12.08 1.13
CA ASP A 75 -3.55 12.50 1.94
C ASP A 75 -4.13 12.93 3.30
N ASN A 76 -3.65 12.33 4.39
CA ASN A 76 -4.18 12.54 5.74
C ASN A 76 -5.63 12.06 5.99
N LEU A 77 -5.85 10.74 6.03
CA LEU A 77 -7.14 10.13 6.40
C LEU A 77 -7.74 10.61 7.73
N GLU A 78 -6.92 11.09 8.67
CA GLU A 78 -7.43 11.65 9.93
C GLU A 78 -8.32 12.86 9.67
N GLU A 79 -7.96 13.75 8.73
CA GLU A 79 -8.80 14.88 8.33
C GLU A 79 -10.11 14.44 7.65
N PHE A 80 -10.09 13.30 6.95
CA PHE A 80 -11.30 12.75 6.35
C PHE A 80 -12.27 12.21 7.42
N ARG A 81 -11.74 11.66 8.52
CA ARG A 81 -12.53 11.12 9.63
C ARG A 81 -13.27 12.21 10.43
N ILE A 82 -12.72 13.43 10.53
CA ILE A 82 -13.30 14.52 11.34
C ILE A 82 -14.47 15.24 10.64
N ASN A 83 -14.64 15.08 9.33
CA ASN A 83 -15.65 15.83 8.56
C ASN A 83 -16.97 15.06 8.36
N TYR A 84 -17.10 13.83 8.89
CA TYR A 84 -18.26 12.97 8.68
C TYR A 84 -18.87 12.39 9.96
N PHE A 85 -18.55 12.93 11.15
CA PHE A 85 -19.21 12.61 12.42
C PHE A 85 -19.54 13.86 13.23
#